data_AF-A0A087UP99-F1
#
_entry.id   AF-A0A087UP99-F1
#
_cell.length_a   1.000
_cell.length_b   1.000
_cell.length_c   1.000
_cell.angle_alpha   90.00
_cell.angle_beta   90.00
_cell.angle_gamma   90.00
#
_symmetry.space_group_name_H-M   'P 1'
#
loop_
_entity.id
_entity.type
_entity.pdbx_description
1 polymer ?
#
loop_
_entity_poly.entity_id
_entity_poly.type
_entity_poly.pdbx_seq_one_letter_code
_entity_poly.pdbx_strand_id
1 'polypeptide(L)'
;MGQSVVESPDDHPSEGLNGRPHRSQHGSHCSTEPVPLGYHYLRRLCRERSILFEDPEFNVSSTKIPNSKHRTQASITWMRPYEICARPKFISENTSRFDIEQGE
;
A
#
# COMPACT_ATOMS: atom_id res chain seq x y z
N MET A 1 24.76 2.65 62.26
CA MET A 1 23.61 3.14 61.47
C MET A 1 24.07 4.42 60.79
N GLY A 2 24.13 4.39 59.46
CA GLY A 2 25.01 5.23 58.66
C GLY A 2 24.57 6.69 58.56
N GLN A 3 25.57 7.56 58.45
CA GLN A 3 25.39 8.93 58.00
C GLN A 3 25.46 8.93 56.47
N SER A 4 24.42 9.49 55.87
CA SER A 4 24.35 9.91 54.47
C SER A 4 25.08 11.23 54.30
N VAL A 5 25.78 11.38 53.17
CA VAL A 5 25.73 12.50 52.21
C VAL A 5 26.88 12.26 51.23
N VAL A 6 26.52 11.87 50.01
CA VAL A 6 27.33 12.14 48.82
C VAL A 6 26.38 12.81 47.83
N GLU A 7 26.61 14.10 47.62
CA GLU A 7 25.92 14.93 46.64
C GLU A 7 26.79 15.04 45.38
N SER A 8 26.11 15.33 44.27
CA SER A 8 26.56 15.56 42.89
C SER A 8 26.42 14.36 41.95
N PRO A 9 25.68 14.59 40.86
CA PRO A 9 26.38 14.90 39.61
C PRO A 9 25.79 16.10 38.83
N ASP A 10 26.69 16.84 38.20
CA ASP A 10 26.45 17.76 37.09
C ASP A 10 25.88 17.04 35.86
N ASP A 11 24.83 17.58 35.22
CA ASP A 11 24.58 17.34 33.78
C ASP A 11 23.74 18.47 33.13
N HIS A 12 24.45 19.26 32.33
CA HIS A 12 24.12 19.94 31.07
C HIS A 12 22.93 20.92 30.86
N PRO A 13 23.13 21.94 29.98
CA PRO A 13 22.30 23.12 29.85
C PRO A 13 21.08 22.94 28.95
N SER A 14 20.03 23.67 29.31
CA SER A 14 18.76 23.90 28.62
C SER A 14 18.88 24.19 27.12
N GLU A 15 18.32 23.29 26.29
CA GLU A 15 18.15 23.51 24.85
C GLU A 15 17.12 24.63 24.57
N GLY A 16 17.50 25.53 23.67
CA GLY A 16 16.71 26.66 23.24
C GLY A 16 15.43 26.27 22.49
N LEU A 17 14.31 26.80 22.96
CA LEU A 17 13.02 26.75 22.27
C LEU A 17 13.04 27.65 21.03
N ASN A 18 13.55 27.13 19.92
CA ASN A 18 13.39 27.76 18.61
C ASN A 18 12.01 27.40 18.04
N GLY A 19 11.00 28.19 18.44
CA GLY A 19 9.67 28.18 17.84
C GLY A 19 9.73 28.62 16.38
N ARG A 20 9.78 27.64 15.45
CA ARG A 20 9.54 27.90 14.02
C ARG A 20 8.04 28.13 13.83
N PRO A 21 7.60 29.26 13.22
CA PRO A 21 6.19 29.47 12.96
C PRO A 21 5.70 28.43 11.96
N HIS A 22 4.75 27.60 12.39
CA HIS A 22 4.00 26.69 11.54
C HIS A 22 3.26 27.55 10.52
N ARG A 23 3.79 27.63 9.29
CA ARG A 23 3.08 28.19 8.15
C ARG A 23 1.81 27.37 7.97
N SER A 24 0.68 27.90 8.44
CA SER A 24 -0.63 27.33 8.19
C SER A 24 -0.92 27.50 6.71
N GLN A 25 -0.54 26.50 5.91
CA GLN A 25 -1.03 26.40 4.55
C GLN A 25 -2.46 25.89 4.66
N HIS A 26 -3.41 26.81 4.77
CA HIS A 26 -4.77 26.59 4.27
C HIS A 26 -4.69 26.52 2.74
N GLY A 27 -4.08 25.46 2.23
CA GLY A 27 -4.25 25.01 0.87
C GLY A 27 -5.52 24.18 0.86
N SER A 28 -6.67 24.84 0.64
CA SER A 28 -7.90 24.15 0.29
C SER A 28 -7.72 23.56 -1.10
N HIS A 29 -6.98 22.47 -1.19
CA HIS A 29 -7.07 21.56 -2.31
C HIS A 29 -8.45 20.91 -2.17
N CYS A 30 -9.42 21.51 -2.86
CA CYS A 30 -10.65 20.82 -3.25
C CYS A 30 -10.24 19.73 -4.24
N SER A 31 -9.65 18.67 -3.71
CA SER A 31 -9.49 17.41 -4.42
C SER A 31 -10.91 16.86 -4.53
N THR A 32 -11.55 17.07 -5.68
CA THR A 32 -12.73 16.30 -6.08
C THR A 32 -12.24 14.90 -6.48
N GLU A 33 -11.45 14.26 -5.62
CA GLU A 33 -11.17 12.86 -5.76
C GLU A 33 -12.39 12.15 -5.20
N PRO A 34 -13.15 11.41 -6.02
CA PRO A 34 -14.30 10.68 -5.53
C PRO A 34 -13.80 9.75 -4.41
N VAL A 35 -14.41 9.88 -3.23
CA VAL A 35 -14.10 9.03 -2.08
C VAL A 35 -14.12 7.57 -2.56
N PRO A 36 -13.05 6.78 -2.33
CA PRO A 36 -12.98 5.41 -2.81
C PRO A 36 -14.24 4.66 -2.41
N LEU A 37 -14.98 4.18 -3.41
CA LEU A 37 -16.19 3.41 -3.16
C LEU A 37 -15.79 2.12 -2.43
N GLY A 38 -16.47 1.82 -1.33
CA GLY A 38 -16.16 0.63 -0.55
C GLY A 38 -16.29 -0.65 -1.37
N TYR A 39 -15.44 -1.65 -1.08
CA TYR A 39 -15.42 -2.96 -1.77
C TYR A 39 -16.82 -3.57 -1.95
N HIS A 40 -17.64 -3.57 -0.88
CA HIS A 40 -18.97 -4.17 -0.91
C HIS A 40 -19.93 -3.47 -1.89
N TYR A 41 -19.83 -2.14 -2.00
CA TYR A 41 -20.63 -1.37 -2.95
C TYR A 41 -20.22 -1.68 -4.38
N LEU A 42 -18.92 -1.62 -4.68
CA LEU A 42 -18.37 -1.93 -6.00
C LEU A 42 -18.72 -3.36 -6.44
N ARG A 43 -18.58 -4.33 -5.53
CA ARG A 43 -18.94 -5.73 -5.79
C ARG A 43 -20.42 -5.88 -6.13
N ARG A 44 -21.30 -5.17 -5.42
CA ARG A 44 -22.74 -5.19 -5.72
C ARG A 44 -23.02 -4.61 -7.09
N LEU A 45 -22.47 -3.43 -7.40
CA LEU A 45 -22.65 -2.75 -8.67
C LEU A 45 -22.20 -3.60 -9.86
N CYS A 46 -21.03 -4.25 -9.76
CA CYS A 46 -20.52 -5.11 -10.82
C CYS A 46 -21.41 -6.34 -11.04
N ARG A 47 -21.94 -6.95 -9.96
CA ARG A 47 -22.88 -8.08 -10.04
C ARG A 47 -24.21 -7.67 -10.68
N GLU A 48 -24.78 -6.53 -10.27
CA GLU A 48 -26.04 -6.01 -10.83
C GLU A 48 -25.91 -5.69 -12.32
N ARG A 49 -24.77 -5.13 -12.72
CA ARG A 49 -24.48 -4.81 -14.13
C ARG A 49 -23.95 -5.99 -14.95
N SER A 50 -23.72 -7.14 -14.32
CA SER A 50 -23.09 -8.32 -14.96
C SER A 50 -21.75 -8.00 -15.63
N ILE A 51 -20.93 -7.15 -15.00
CA ILE A 51 -19.59 -6.78 -15.47
C ILE A 51 -18.53 -7.24 -14.49
N LEU A 52 -17.29 -7.34 -14.97
CA LEU A 52 -16.11 -7.54 -14.12
C LEU A 52 -15.53 -6.19 -13.73
N PHE A 53 -14.99 -6.11 -12.52
CA PHE A 53 -14.36 -4.90 -12.03
C PHE A 53 -13.07 -4.59 -12.81
N GLU A 54 -12.90 -3.31 -13.12
CA GLU A 54 -11.69 -2.70 -13.66
C GLU A 54 -11.35 -1.52 -12.76
N ASP A 55 -10.13 -1.49 -12.23
CA ASP A 55 -9.69 -0.46 -11.29
C ASP A 55 -9.29 0.81 -12.08
N PRO A 56 -9.97 1.96 -11.87
CA PRO A 56 -9.64 3.19 -12.57
C PRO A 56 -8.27 3.77 -12.17
N GLU A 57 -7.77 3.49 -10.97
CA GLU A 57 -6.47 3.96 -10.47
C GLU A 57 -5.32 3.05 -10.97
N PHE A 58 -5.64 1.82 -11.36
CA PHE A 58 -4.67 0.84 -11.87
C PHE A 58 -4.82 0.60 -13.39
N ASN A 59 -4.29 1.52 -14.21
CA ASN A 59 -4.21 1.29 -15.64
C ASN A 59 -3.34 0.06 -16.00
N VAL A 60 -3.80 -0.73 -16.97
CA VAL A 60 -3.20 -1.99 -17.46
C VAL A 60 -2.03 -1.72 -18.43
N SER A 61 -1.60 -0.46 -18.57
CA SER A 61 -0.57 -0.08 -19.53
C SER A 61 0.79 -0.71 -19.17
N SER A 62 1.48 -1.25 -20.18
CA SER A 62 2.81 -1.87 -20.10
C SER A 62 3.87 -0.97 -19.45
N THR A 63 3.60 0.33 -19.33
CA THR A 63 4.41 1.35 -18.67
C THR A 63 4.57 1.18 -17.16
N LYS A 64 3.70 0.42 -16.48
CA LYS A 64 3.76 0.27 -15.00
C LYS A 64 4.65 -0.87 -14.51
N ILE A 65 5.13 -1.75 -15.39
CA ILE A 65 6.07 -2.80 -14.99
C ILE A 65 7.48 -2.22 -15.14
N PRO A 66 8.18 -1.84 -14.05
CA PRO A 66 9.50 -1.27 -14.15
C PRO A 66 10.41 -2.23 -14.92
N ASN A 67 11.09 -1.72 -15.95
CA ASN A 67 12.06 -2.48 -16.74
C ASN A 67 13.25 -2.85 -15.84
N SER A 68 13.14 -3.92 -15.07
CA SER A 68 14.30 -4.54 -14.44
C SER A 68 15.18 -5.05 -15.57
N LYS A 69 16.48 -4.75 -15.51
CA LYS A 69 17.49 -4.92 -16.57
C LYS A 69 17.67 -6.36 -17.07
N HIS A 70 16.86 -7.31 -16.60
CA HIS A 70 16.99 -8.74 -16.79
C HIS A 70 15.72 -9.45 -17.27
N ARG A 71 14.64 -8.73 -17.60
CA ARG A 71 13.46 -9.35 -18.21
C ARG A 71 13.69 -9.55 -19.71
N THR A 72 13.49 -10.79 -20.15
CA THR A 72 13.28 -11.11 -21.56
C THR A 72 12.20 -10.17 -22.11
N GLN A 73 12.38 -9.66 -23.33
CA GLN A 73 11.47 -8.69 -23.97
C GLN A 73 10.12 -9.32 -24.38
N ALA A 74 9.62 -10.29 -23.61
CA ALA A 74 8.34 -10.91 -23.85
C ALA A 74 7.23 -9.88 -23.60
N SER A 75 6.29 -9.81 -24.54
CA SER A 75 5.08 -9.01 -24.38
C SER A 75 4.26 -9.53 -23.20
N ILE A 76 4.08 -8.72 -22.16
CA ILE A 76 3.28 -9.07 -21.00
C ILE A 76 1.79 -8.82 -21.33
N THR A 77 0.96 -9.84 -21.09
CA THR A 77 -0.50 -9.75 -21.21
C THR A 77 -1.12 -9.93 -19.83
N TRP A 78 -2.03 -9.04 -19.45
CA TRP A 78 -2.77 -9.14 -18.21
C TRP A 78 -3.95 -10.10 -18.40
N MET A 79 -4.05 -11.10 -17.53
CA MET A 79 -5.08 -12.14 -17.59
C MET A 79 -5.77 -12.27 -16.23
N ARG A 80 -7.07 -12.54 -16.24
CA ARG A 80 -7.87 -12.87 -15.06
C ARG A 80 -7.70 -14.35 -14.70
N PRO A 81 -7.92 -14.77 -13.44
CA PRO A 81 -7.68 -16.15 -13.03
C PRO A 81 -8.39 -17.23 -13.85
N TYR A 82 -9.61 -16.97 -14.32
CA TYR A 82 -10.37 -17.92 -15.16
C TYR A 82 -9.84 -18.05 -16.59
N GLU A 83 -9.02 -17.10 -17.03
CA GLU A 83 -8.35 -17.13 -18.34
C GLU A 83 -7.05 -17.95 -18.27
N ILE A 84 -6.50 -18.12 -17.06
CA ILE A 84 -5.28 -18.88 -16.78
C ILE A 84 -5.62 -20.36 -16.53
N CYS A 85 -6.69 -20.66 -15.79
CA CYS A 85 -7.09 -22.04 -15.51
C CYS A 85 -8.62 -22.21 -15.36
N ALA A 86 -9.11 -23.43 -15.60
CA ALA A 86 -10.55 -23.71 -15.69
C ALA A 86 -11.34 -23.56 -14.37
N ARG A 87 -10.68 -23.73 -13.22
CA ARG A 87 -11.32 -23.72 -11.89
C ARG A 87 -10.47 -22.93 -10.89
N PRO A 88 -10.35 -21.60 -11.05
CA PRO A 88 -9.54 -20.79 -10.15
C PRO A 88 -10.11 -20.84 -8.72
N LYS A 89 -9.22 -21.03 -7.75
CA LYS A 89 -9.54 -20.96 -6.32
C LYS A 89 -8.74 -19.81 -5.72
N PHE A 90 -9.35 -19.06 -4.80
CA PHE A 90 -8.64 -18.01 -4.06
C PHE A 90 -7.69 -18.61 -3.02
N ILE A 91 -8.14 -19.67 -2.33
CA ILE A 91 -7.36 -20.49 -1.40
C ILE A 91 -7.74 -21.95 -1.64
N SER A 92 -6.76 -22.86 -1.74
CA SER A 92 -6.99 -24.29 -1.98
C SER A 92 -6.73 -25.13 -0.73
N GLU A 93 -7.78 -25.73 -0.16
CA GLU A 93 -7.74 -26.68 0.98
C GLU A 93 -7.14 -26.12 2.29
N ASN A 94 -5.88 -25.71 2.28
CA ASN A 94 -5.18 -25.04 3.36
C ASN A 94 -4.37 -23.85 2.80
N THR A 95 -3.85 -23.01 3.69
CA THR A 95 -2.81 -22.04 3.33
C THR A 95 -1.47 -22.60 3.75
N SER A 96 -0.57 -22.77 2.80
CA SER A 96 0.74 -23.35 2.99
C SER A 96 1.83 -22.35 2.60
N ARG A 97 2.99 -22.45 3.26
CA ARG A 97 4.20 -21.72 2.86
C ARG A 97 4.70 -22.10 1.46
N PHE A 98 4.19 -23.20 0.91
CA PHE A 98 4.50 -23.68 -0.43
C PHE A 98 3.55 -23.13 -1.51
N ASP A 99 2.55 -22.32 -1.14
CA ASP A 99 1.61 -21.71 -2.10
C ASP A 99 2.25 -20.54 -2.88
N ILE A 100 3.48 -20.16 -2.55
CA ILE A 100 4.19 -19.01 -3.12
C ILE A 100 5.51 -19.47 -3.73
N GLU A 101 5.64 -19.28 -5.04
CA GLU A 101 6.88 -19.46 -5.80
C GLU A 101 7.23 -18.15 -6.50
N GLN A 102 8.51 -17.77 -6.50
CA GLN A 102 8.98 -16.56 -7.17
C GLN A 102 9.03 -16.79 -8.70
N GLY A 103 8.34 -15.93 -9.46
CA GLY A 103 8.47 -15.87 -10.92
C GLY A 103 9.69 -15.08 -11.41
N GLU A 104 9.85 -14.95 -12.72
CA GLU A 104 10.94 -14.19 -13.38
C GLU A 104 10.96 -12.67 -13.09
#